data_AF-A0A4Q2AZP7-F1
#
_entry.id   AF-A0A4Q2AZP7-F1
#
_cell.length_a   1.000
_cell.length_b   1.000
_cell.length_c   1.000
_cell.angle_alpha   90.00
_cell.angle_beta   90.00
_cell.angle_gamma   90.00
#
_symmetry.space_group_name_H-M   'P 1'
#
loop_
_entity.id
_entity.type
_entity.pdbx_description
1 polymer ?
#
loop_
_entity_poly.entity_id
_entity_poly.type
_entity_poly.pdbx_seq_one_letter_code
_entity_poly.pdbx_strand_id
1 'polypeptide(L)'
;MKKYVHFWTDDPYSLLNLLAQIYYEKNIDSNEAYPESTAYTFFDMLCDEEYKLNQEEWIDICKKYQKDHNQSGEFLIGENDDQGQYFCEQIQQMERFKKRKLYYDLRGYSEFEYFVYDVSQEKIYPCNLGEHFKTILKIIDELYLERVEKMTEEQLDNFVLTNFKLYGNTYSIMSYAKDVSSVYKL
;
A
#
# COMPACT_ATOMS: atom_id res chain seq x y z
N MET A 1 31.81 -27.31 6.71
CA MET A 1 31.22 -26.99 8.03
C MET A 1 30.87 -25.51 8.01
N LYS A 2 29.58 -25.14 8.08
CA LYS A 2 29.19 -23.72 8.21
C LYS A 2 29.68 -23.22 9.58
N LYS A 3 30.33 -22.05 9.61
CA LYS A 3 30.75 -21.38 10.83
C LYS A 3 29.67 -20.37 11.19
N TYR A 4 29.23 -20.39 12.43
CA TYR A 4 28.28 -19.43 12.97
C TYR A 4 29.01 -18.53 13.96
N VAL A 5 28.72 -17.23 13.92
CA VAL A 5 29.19 -16.28 14.94
C VAL A 5 28.08 -16.15 15.95
N HIS A 6 28.37 -16.50 17.20
CA HIS A 6 27.47 -16.26 18.32
C HIS A 6 27.91 -14.97 19.00
N PHE A 7 26.99 -14.03 19.12
CA PHE A 7 27.21 -12.79 19.86
C PHE A 7 25.94 -12.42 20.61
N TRP A 8 26.09 -11.54 21.59
CA TRP A 8 24.99 -11.07 22.41
C TRP A 8 24.58 -9.66 21.96
N THR A 9 23.28 -9.39 21.95
CA THR A 9 22.70 -8.08 21.66
C THR A 9 21.53 -7.84 22.60
N ASP A 10 21.40 -6.61 23.10
CA ASP A 10 20.26 -6.18 23.90
C ASP A 10 18.96 -6.16 23.08
N ASP A 11 19.08 -5.97 21.76
CA ASP A 11 17.94 -5.92 20.83
C ASP A 11 18.24 -6.74 19.56
N PRO A 12 17.81 -8.01 19.51
CA PRO A 12 17.96 -8.84 18.30
C PRO A 12 17.02 -8.41 17.16
N TYR A 13 15.98 -7.63 17.42
CA TYR A 13 15.02 -7.21 16.41
C TYR A 13 15.57 -6.08 15.53
N SER A 14 16.45 -5.25 16.09
CA SER A 14 17.26 -4.32 15.30
C SER A 14 18.08 -5.03 14.20
N LEU A 15 18.53 -6.26 14.43
CA LEU A 15 19.26 -7.04 13.41
C LEU A 15 18.33 -7.59 12.32
N LEU A 16 17.14 -8.05 12.68
CA LEU A 16 16.12 -8.49 11.72
C LEU A 16 15.66 -7.32 10.84
N ASN A 17 15.48 -6.16 11.47
CA ASN A 17 15.16 -4.92 10.78
C ASN A 17 16.27 -4.52 9.80
N LEU A 18 17.53 -4.56 10.23
CA LEU A 18 18.68 -4.30 9.36
C LEU A 18 18.74 -5.29 8.18
N LEU A 19 18.46 -6.58 8.40
CA LEU A 19 18.42 -7.56 7.30
C LEU A 19 17.35 -7.22 6.26
N ALA A 20 16.16 -6.83 6.72
CA ALA A 20 15.08 -6.40 5.83
C ALA A 20 15.39 -5.07 5.12
N GLN A 21 16.04 -4.12 5.81
CA GLN A 21 16.52 -2.87 5.21
C GLN A 21 17.53 -3.14 4.08
N ILE A 22 18.53 -3.99 4.32
CA ILE A 22 19.52 -4.36 3.29
C ILE A 22 18.83 -4.96 2.07
N TYR A 23 17.84 -5.84 2.27
CA TYR A 23 17.09 -6.41 1.16
C TYR A 23 16.25 -5.35 0.43
N TYR A 24 15.58 -4.46 1.16
CA TYR A 24 14.82 -3.34 0.63
C TYR A 24 15.71 -2.42 -0.24
N GLU A 25 16.84 -1.96 0.27
CA GLU A 25 17.75 -1.06 -0.45
C GLU A 25 18.29 -1.71 -1.72
N LYS A 26 18.63 -3.01 -1.65
CA LYS A 26 19.19 -3.75 -2.78
C LYS A 26 18.17 -4.07 -3.88
N ASN A 27 16.91 -4.32 -3.52
CA ASN A 27 15.94 -4.91 -4.45
C ASN A 27 14.69 -4.04 -4.70
N ILE A 28 14.41 -3.04 -3.86
CA ILE A 28 13.14 -2.29 -3.85
C ILE A 28 13.36 -0.77 -4.00
N ASP A 29 14.23 -0.14 -3.19
CA ASP A 29 14.37 1.34 -3.02
C ASP A 29 14.72 2.14 -4.29
N SER A 30 15.05 1.50 -5.40
CA SER A 30 15.29 2.16 -6.69
C SER A 30 14.90 1.28 -7.87
N ASN A 31 14.03 0.31 -7.62
CA ASN A 31 13.60 -0.64 -8.63
C ASN A 31 12.27 -0.16 -9.24
N GLU A 32 12.31 0.21 -10.51
CA GLU A 32 11.14 0.69 -11.27
C GLU A 32 9.97 -0.32 -11.33
N ALA A 33 10.22 -1.59 -11.01
CA ALA A 33 9.17 -2.60 -10.86
C ALA A 33 8.28 -2.36 -9.62
N TYR A 34 8.73 -1.56 -8.66
CA TYR A 34 7.97 -1.20 -7.47
C TYR A 34 7.47 0.24 -7.54
N PRO A 35 6.18 0.47 -7.26
CA PRO A 35 5.64 1.83 -7.14
C PRO A 35 6.31 2.61 -6.01
N GLU A 36 6.49 3.92 -6.17
CA GLU A 36 7.08 4.80 -5.14
C GLU A 36 6.33 4.70 -3.81
N SER A 37 5.00 4.55 -3.83
CA SER A 37 4.21 4.31 -2.61
C SER A 37 4.61 3.06 -1.85
N THR A 38 5.04 2.01 -2.56
CA THR A 38 5.54 0.78 -1.94
C THR A 38 6.89 1.01 -1.30
N ALA A 39 7.80 1.69 -2.01
CA ALA A 39 9.12 2.02 -1.50
C ALA A 39 9.03 2.89 -0.23
N TYR A 40 8.26 3.98 -0.28
CA TYR A 40 8.06 4.84 0.90
C TYR A 40 7.38 4.13 2.07
N THR A 41 6.47 3.20 1.80
CA THR A 41 5.86 2.41 2.87
C THR A 41 6.87 1.48 3.55
N PHE A 42 7.77 0.86 2.78
CA PHE A 42 8.86 0.09 3.37
C PHE A 42 9.82 0.98 4.15
N PHE A 43 10.20 2.13 3.60
CA PHE A 43 11.04 3.10 4.30
C PHE A 43 10.43 3.46 5.66
N ASP A 44 9.15 3.78 5.72
CA ASP A 44 8.48 4.07 7.00
C ASP A 44 8.51 2.87 7.96
N MET A 45 8.17 1.68 7.46
CA MET A 45 8.04 0.50 8.30
C MET A 45 9.37 -0.11 8.73
N LEU A 46 10.48 0.24 8.08
CA LEU A 46 11.81 -0.26 8.40
C LEU A 46 12.71 0.81 9.02
N CYS A 47 12.55 2.08 8.68
CA CYS A 47 13.51 3.14 9.01
C CYS A 47 12.91 4.26 9.87
N ASP A 48 11.60 4.51 9.78
CA ASP A 48 10.96 5.60 10.52
C ASP A 48 10.56 5.14 11.94
N GLU A 49 11.03 5.87 12.96
CA GLU A 49 10.81 5.50 14.37
C GLU A 49 9.34 5.48 14.80
N GLU A 50 8.46 6.24 14.14
CA GLU A 50 7.02 6.28 14.44
C GLU A 50 6.29 5.07 13.84
N TYR A 51 6.73 4.60 12.67
CA TYR A 51 6.03 3.58 11.89
C TYR A 51 6.73 2.22 11.86
N LYS A 52 7.96 2.13 12.36
CA LYS A 52 8.77 0.91 12.31
C LYS A 52 8.06 -0.30 12.91
N LEU A 53 8.47 -1.49 12.45
CA LEU A 53 8.06 -2.75 13.07
C LEU A 53 8.45 -2.79 14.54
N ASN A 54 7.47 -3.16 15.35
CA ASN A 54 7.72 -3.45 16.75
C ASN A 54 8.19 -4.90 16.95
N GLN A 55 8.60 -5.19 18.17
CA GLN A 55 9.11 -6.51 18.55
C GLN A 55 8.10 -7.65 18.33
N GLU A 56 6.81 -7.45 18.63
CA GLU A 56 5.79 -8.49 18.50
C GLU A 56 5.59 -8.87 17.02
N GLU A 57 5.61 -7.89 16.14
CA GLU A 57 5.49 -8.10 14.70
C GLU A 57 6.67 -8.88 14.14
N TRP A 58 7.89 -8.57 14.58
CA TRP A 58 9.07 -9.35 14.21
C TRP A 58 9.01 -10.78 14.73
N ILE A 59 8.54 -11.00 15.96
CA ILE A 59 8.33 -12.33 16.52
C ILE A 59 7.37 -13.14 15.65
N ASP A 60 6.25 -12.53 15.23
CA ASP A 60 5.26 -13.21 14.40
C ASP A 60 5.78 -13.54 13.00
N ILE A 61 6.53 -12.62 12.37
CA ILE A 61 7.22 -12.89 11.10
C ILE A 61 8.18 -14.07 11.25
N CYS A 62 9.01 -14.07 12.30
CA CYS A 62 9.99 -15.13 12.55
C CYS A 62 9.32 -16.49 12.79
N LYS A 63 8.23 -16.53 13.57
CA LYS A 63 7.45 -17.76 13.80
C LYS A 63 6.87 -18.31 12.50
N LYS A 64 6.33 -17.45 11.64
CA LYS A 64 5.82 -17.86 10.32
C LYS A 64 6.95 -18.41 9.46
N TYR A 65 8.10 -17.72 9.39
CA TYR A 65 9.26 -18.19 8.64
C TYR A 65 9.70 -19.58 9.09
N GLN A 66 9.87 -19.80 10.41
CA GLN A 66 10.26 -21.09 10.95
C GLN A 66 9.26 -22.18 10.61
N LYS A 67 7.97 -21.89 10.75
CA LYS A 67 6.89 -22.83 10.40
C LYS A 67 6.94 -23.22 8.91
N ASP A 68 7.02 -22.23 8.03
CA ASP A 68 6.96 -22.44 6.58
C ASP A 68 8.23 -23.13 6.04
N HIS A 69 9.35 -22.99 6.74
CA HIS A 69 10.63 -23.64 6.42
C HIS A 69 10.89 -24.92 7.24
N ASN A 70 9.92 -25.42 8.00
CA ASN A 70 10.04 -26.59 8.87
C ASN A 70 11.26 -26.53 9.83
N GLN A 71 11.55 -25.35 10.36
CA GLN A 71 12.62 -25.11 11.32
C GLN A 71 12.08 -25.16 12.74
N SER A 72 12.88 -25.70 13.66
CA SER A 72 12.56 -25.78 15.09
C SER A 72 13.74 -25.31 15.93
N GLY A 73 13.47 -24.66 17.06
CA GLY A 73 14.51 -24.19 17.99
C GLY A 73 14.88 -22.73 17.76
N GLU A 74 16.17 -22.41 17.93
CA GLU A 74 16.68 -21.04 17.78
C GLU A 74 16.45 -20.50 16.37
N PHE A 75 16.05 -19.22 16.28
CA PHE A 75 15.96 -18.53 15.01
C PHE A 75 17.35 -18.12 14.54
N LEU A 76 17.77 -18.60 13.37
CA LEU A 76 19.06 -18.23 12.78
C LEU A 76 18.86 -17.09 11.79
N ILE A 77 19.51 -15.95 12.07
CA ILE A 77 19.62 -14.83 11.13
C ILE A 77 20.76 -15.15 10.16
N GLY A 78 20.44 -15.25 8.87
CA GLY A 78 21.37 -15.54 7.79
C GLY A 78 21.42 -14.38 6.79
N GLU A 79 22.53 -14.31 6.06
CA GLU A 79 22.79 -13.28 5.04
C GLU A 79 22.19 -13.61 3.66
N ASN A 80 21.37 -14.68 3.52
CA ASN A 80 20.79 -15.00 2.22
C ASN A 80 19.59 -14.12 1.91
N ASP A 81 19.48 -13.72 0.64
CA ASP A 81 18.39 -12.89 0.13
C ASP A 81 16.99 -13.49 0.44
N ASP A 82 16.88 -14.82 0.58
CA ASP A 82 15.62 -15.52 0.90
C ASP A 82 14.96 -15.02 2.20
N GLN A 83 15.73 -14.77 3.26
CA GLN A 83 15.16 -14.30 4.54
C GLN A 83 14.68 -12.85 4.42
N GLY A 84 15.49 -11.98 3.81
CA GLY A 84 15.12 -10.59 3.56
C GLY A 84 13.88 -10.49 2.67
N GLN A 85 13.82 -11.29 1.60
CA GLN A 85 12.66 -11.40 0.72
C GLN A 85 11.42 -11.81 1.51
N TYR A 86 11.51 -12.91 2.27
CA TYR A 86 10.38 -13.40 3.04
C TYR A 86 9.89 -12.35 4.05
N PHE A 87 10.79 -11.64 4.74
CA PHE A 87 10.41 -10.57 5.66
C PHE A 87 9.65 -9.46 4.96
N CYS A 88 10.16 -8.96 3.83
CA CYS A 88 9.49 -7.94 3.04
C CYS A 88 8.10 -8.40 2.53
N GLU A 89 7.97 -9.65 2.10
CA GLU A 89 6.68 -10.22 1.68
C GLU A 89 5.68 -10.28 2.84
N GLN A 90 6.12 -10.69 4.04
CA GLN A 90 5.25 -10.71 5.22
C GLN A 90 4.85 -9.30 5.66
N ILE A 91 5.77 -8.34 5.57
CA ILE A 91 5.52 -6.92 5.86
C ILE A 91 4.43 -6.37 4.92
N GLN A 92 4.50 -6.65 3.62
CA GLN A 92 3.48 -6.22 2.65
C GLN A 92 2.08 -6.78 2.92
N GLN A 93 1.99 -7.96 3.52
CA GLN A 93 0.71 -8.57 3.88
C GLN A 93 0.04 -7.92 5.08
N MET A 94 0.77 -7.13 5.88
CA MET A 94 0.23 -6.46 7.06
C MET A 94 -0.81 -5.40 6.69
N GLU A 95 -1.91 -5.34 7.44
CA GLU A 95 -2.96 -4.34 7.21
C GLU A 95 -2.44 -2.91 7.32
N ARG A 96 -1.54 -2.63 8.27
CA ARG A 96 -0.93 -1.29 8.41
C ARG A 96 -0.02 -0.93 7.23
N PHE A 97 0.63 -1.92 6.59
CA PHE A 97 1.36 -1.70 5.34
C PHE A 97 0.40 -1.26 4.24
N LYS A 98 -0.69 -2.00 4.02
CA LYS A 98 -1.68 -1.66 2.99
C LYS A 98 -2.27 -0.27 3.19
N LYS A 99 -2.61 0.08 4.44
CA LYS A 99 -3.11 1.42 4.80
C LYS A 99 -2.08 2.51 4.54
N ARG A 100 -0.80 2.26 4.85
CA ARG A 100 0.26 3.24 4.64
C ARG A 100 0.62 3.40 3.16
N LYS A 101 0.60 2.31 2.39
CA LYS A 101 0.71 2.36 0.93
C LYS A 101 -0.42 3.19 0.33
N LEU A 102 -1.67 2.93 0.75
CA LEU A 102 -2.81 3.72 0.32
C LEU A 102 -2.63 5.22 0.64
N TYR A 103 -2.11 5.56 1.83
CA TYR A 103 -1.80 6.94 2.21
C TYR A 103 -0.83 7.63 1.22
N TYR A 104 0.16 6.90 0.69
CA TYR A 104 1.08 7.42 -0.33
C TYR A 104 0.48 7.40 -1.74
N ASP A 105 -0.29 6.37 -2.09
CA ASP A 105 -1.01 6.31 -3.36
C ASP A 105 -1.90 7.55 -3.52
N LEU A 106 -2.66 7.91 -2.47
CA LEU A 106 -3.53 9.10 -2.46
C LEU A 106 -2.76 10.44 -2.42
N ARG A 107 -1.44 10.44 -2.29
CA ARG A 107 -0.57 11.63 -2.37
C ARG A 107 0.11 11.80 -3.73
N GLY A 108 -0.15 10.90 -4.67
CA GLY A 108 0.42 10.98 -6.01
C GLY A 108 1.63 10.06 -6.23
N TYR A 109 1.93 9.16 -5.29
CA TYR A 109 3.00 8.16 -5.44
C TYR A 109 2.46 6.79 -5.88
N SER A 110 1.22 6.78 -6.39
CA SER A 110 0.54 5.59 -6.88
C SER A 110 1.19 5.09 -8.17
N GLU A 111 1.07 3.79 -8.41
CA GLU A 111 1.41 3.19 -9.71
C GLU A 111 0.41 3.56 -10.82
N PHE A 112 -0.77 4.04 -10.43
CA PHE A 112 -1.84 4.38 -11.35
C PHE A 112 -1.84 5.88 -11.65
N GLU A 113 -1.71 6.21 -12.94
CA GLU A 113 -1.76 7.58 -13.43
C GLU A 113 -3.12 8.26 -13.16
N TYR A 114 -4.21 7.50 -13.29
CA TYR A 114 -5.56 7.94 -12.99
C TYR A 114 -6.33 6.84 -12.26
N PHE A 115 -7.11 7.23 -11.27
CA PHE A 115 -7.95 6.29 -10.54
C PHE A 115 -9.12 6.96 -9.84
N VAL A 116 -10.13 6.14 -9.53
CA VAL A 116 -11.23 6.46 -8.61
C VAL A 116 -10.93 5.79 -7.28
N TYR A 117 -10.97 6.55 -6.19
CA TYR A 117 -10.90 6.03 -4.84
C TYR A 117 -12.30 5.97 -4.24
N ASP A 118 -12.76 4.77 -3.92
CA ASP A 118 -13.98 4.53 -3.13
C ASP A 118 -13.62 4.67 -1.64
N VAL A 119 -14.08 5.76 -1.05
CA VAL A 119 -13.86 6.11 0.36
C VAL A 119 -14.51 5.09 1.30
N SER A 120 -15.64 4.51 0.90
CA SER A 120 -16.39 3.60 1.77
C SER A 120 -15.79 2.20 1.83
N GLN A 121 -15.10 1.76 0.78
CA GLN A 121 -14.37 0.49 0.72
C GLN A 121 -12.87 0.63 0.96
N GLU A 122 -12.37 1.86 1.11
CA GLU A 122 -10.94 2.18 1.13
C GLU A 122 -10.18 1.56 -0.06
N LYS A 123 -10.77 1.61 -1.27
CA LYS A 123 -10.26 0.88 -2.44
C LYS A 123 -10.04 1.79 -3.65
N ILE A 124 -8.91 1.56 -4.32
CA ILE A 124 -8.52 2.21 -5.57
C ILE A 124 -9.03 1.39 -6.77
N TYR A 125 -9.60 2.08 -7.75
CA TYR A 125 -10.02 1.55 -9.04
C TYR A 125 -9.29 2.30 -10.15
N PRO A 126 -8.25 1.69 -10.75
CA PRO A 126 -7.49 2.29 -11.84
C PRO A 126 -8.37 2.56 -13.06
N CYS A 127 -8.11 3.67 -13.76
CA CYS A 127 -8.82 4.02 -14.99
C CYS A 127 -7.92 4.79 -15.97
N ASN A 128 -8.37 4.96 -17.21
CA ASN A 128 -7.68 5.83 -18.16
C ASN A 128 -8.10 7.31 -17.97
N LEU A 129 -7.34 8.22 -18.60
CA LEU A 129 -7.70 9.63 -18.68
C LEU A 129 -9.13 9.80 -19.21
N GLY A 130 -9.96 10.55 -18.48
CA GLY A 130 -11.36 10.83 -18.84
C GLY A 130 -12.34 9.68 -18.55
N GLU A 131 -11.87 8.54 -18.04
CA GLU A 131 -12.74 7.39 -17.73
C GLU A 131 -13.20 7.32 -16.26
N HIS A 132 -12.92 8.35 -15.44
CA HIS A 132 -13.33 8.38 -14.03
C HIS A 132 -14.83 8.14 -13.83
N PHE A 133 -15.68 8.87 -14.56
CA PHE A 133 -17.13 8.76 -14.41
C PHE A 133 -17.64 7.38 -14.86
N LYS A 134 -17.14 6.87 -15.98
CA LYS A 134 -17.43 5.50 -16.45
C LYS A 134 -17.01 4.45 -15.42
N THR A 135 -15.91 4.69 -14.71
CA THR A 135 -15.42 3.80 -13.65
C THR A 135 -16.32 3.87 -12.42
N ILE A 136 -16.77 5.08 -12.01
CA ILE A 136 -17.78 5.24 -10.95
C ILE A 136 -19.04 4.46 -11.28
N LEU A 137 -19.57 4.58 -12.51
CA LEU A 137 -20.79 3.87 -12.91
C LEU A 137 -20.62 2.34 -12.79
N LYS A 138 -19.46 1.80 -13.20
CA LYS A 138 -19.17 0.37 -13.01
C LYS A 138 -19.13 -0.03 -11.55
N ILE A 139 -18.48 0.76 -10.69
CA ILE A 139 -18.42 0.47 -9.26
C ILE A 139 -19.82 0.50 -8.64
N ILE A 140 -20.65 1.47 -9.05
CA ILE A 140 -22.04 1.57 -8.59
C ILE A 140 -22.83 0.34 -9.01
N ASP A 141 -22.76 -0.06 -10.28
CA ASP A 141 -23.46 -1.24 -10.81
C ASP A 141 -23.03 -2.53 -10.09
N GLU A 142 -21.74 -2.69 -9.82
CA GLU A 142 -21.19 -3.89 -9.18
C GLU A 142 -21.45 -3.96 -7.66
N LEU A 143 -21.40 -2.83 -6.95
CA LEU A 143 -21.34 -2.83 -5.47
C LEU A 143 -22.48 -2.09 -4.79
N TYR A 144 -23.15 -1.16 -5.47
CA TYR A 144 -24.12 -0.25 -4.86
C TYR A 144 -25.48 -0.20 -5.55
N LEU A 145 -25.72 -1.01 -6.58
CA LEU A 145 -26.92 -0.92 -7.41
C LEU A 145 -28.20 -0.92 -6.58
N GLU A 146 -28.38 -1.92 -5.71
CA GLU A 146 -29.57 -2.02 -4.84
C GLU A 146 -29.76 -0.80 -3.90
N ARG A 147 -28.66 -0.16 -3.53
CA ARG A 147 -28.65 1.01 -2.65
C ARG A 147 -29.02 2.27 -3.42
N VAL A 148 -28.50 2.44 -4.63
CA VAL A 148 -28.70 3.66 -5.43
C VAL A 148 -29.99 3.66 -6.23
N GLU A 149 -30.56 2.50 -6.58
CA GLU A 149 -31.80 2.39 -7.37
C GLU A 149 -32.99 3.10 -6.71
N LYS A 150 -32.97 3.23 -5.39
CA LYS A 150 -34.03 3.87 -4.59
C LYS A 150 -33.75 5.35 -4.32
N MET A 151 -32.62 5.88 -4.79
CA MET A 151 -32.22 7.25 -4.56
C MET A 151 -32.88 8.18 -5.57
N THR A 152 -33.19 9.40 -5.13
CA THR A 152 -33.45 10.52 -6.05
C THR A 152 -32.15 10.94 -6.72
N GLU A 153 -32.25 11.74 -7.79
CA GLU A 153 -31.09 12.31 -8.48
C GLU A 153 -30.17 13.09 -7.52
N GLU A 154 -30.73 13.95 -6.67
CA GLU A 154 -29.97 14.71 -5.65
C GLU A 154 -29.26 13.78 -4.64
N GLN A 155 -29.90 12.68 -4.25
CA GLN A 155 -29.30 11.69 -3.35
C GLN A 155 -28.17 10.92 -4.01
N LEU A 156 -28.32 10.59 -5.30
CA LEU A 156 -27.30 9.93 -6.09
C LEU A 156 -26.07 10.83 -6.27
N ASP A 157 -26.28 12.10 -6.61
CA ASP A 157 -25.20 13.09 -6.73
C ASP A 157 -24.43 13.21 -5.41
N ASN A 158 -25.15 13.37 -4.29
CA ASN A 158 -24.54 13.45 -2.98
C ASN A 158 -23.79 12.15 -2.62
N PHE A 159 -24.35 10.99 -2.96
CA PHE A 159 -23.68 9.70 -2.78
C PHE A 159 -22.36 9.66 -3.54
N VAL A 160 -22.36 10.05 -4.82
CA VAL A 160 -21.16 10.05 -5.66
C VAL A 160 -20.10 11.00 -5.11
N LEU A 161 -20.47 12.24 -4.79
CA LEU A 161 -19.56 13.27 -4.28
C LEU A 161 -18.95 12.91 -2.90
N THR A 162 -19.69 12.16 -2.09
CA THR A 162 -19.23 11.76 -0.75
C THR A 162 -18.34 10.51 -0.79
N ASN A 163 -18.67 9.54 -1.64
CA ASN A 163 -18.04 8.22 -1.60
C ASN A 163 -16.91 8.04 -2.62
N PHE A 164 -16.85 8.85 -3.68
CA PHE A 164 -15.82 8.72 -4.71
C PHE A 164 -14.93 9.95 -4.78
N LYS A 165 -13.62 9.72 -4.72
CA LYS A 165 -12.60 10.74 -4.96
C LYS A 165 -11.86 10.41 -6.25
N LEU A 166 -11.64 11.44 -7.05
CA LEU A 166 -11.01 11.29 -8.36
C LEU A 166 -9.56 11.78 -8.30
N TYR A 167 -8.64 10.97 -8.78
CA TYR A 167 -7.20 11.25 -8.77
C TYR A 167 -6.60 11.20 -10.18
N GLY A 168 -5.60 12.05 -10.41
CA GLY A 168 -4.82 12.12 -11.65
C GLY A 168 -3.40 12.62 -11.38
N ASN A 169 -2.46 12.25 -12.25
CA ASN A 169 -1.01 12.27 -12.03
C ASN A 169 -0.33 13.65 -11.85
N THR A 170 -1.05 14.77 -11.85
CA THR A 170 -0.39 16.08 -11.68
C THR A 170 -1.11 17.09 -10.80
N TYR A 171 -2.43 17.00 -10.59
CA TYR A 171 -3.14 17.90 -9.67
C TYR A 171 -4.46 17.26 -9.25
N SER A 172 -5.00 17.66 -8.08
CA SER A 172 -6.40 17.34 -7.77
C SER A 172 -7.30 17.83 -8.89
N ILE A 173 -8.39 17.11 -9.16
CA ILE A 173 -9.34 17.44 -10.25
C ILE A 173 -9.95 18.86 -10.15
N MET A 174 -9.79 19.55 -9.01
CA MET A 174 -10.11 20.98 -8.90
C MET A 174 -9.29 21.88 -9.84
N SER A 175 -8.13 21.43 -10.32
CA SER A 175 -7.37 22.13 -11.37
C SER A 175 -8.08 22.08 -12.73
N TYR A 176 -8.70 20.95 -13.07
CA TYR A 176 -9.50 20.77 -14.29
C TYR A 176 -10.89 21.42 -14.18
N ALA A 177 -11.42 21.61 -12.96
CA ALA A 177 -12.70 22.26 -12.72
C ALA A 177 -12.74 23.75 -13.11
N LYS A 178 -11.60 24.41 -13.30
CA LYS A 178 -11.56 25.78 -13.86
C LYS A 178 -12.04 25.84 -15.32
N ASP A 179 -11.89 24.76 -16.08
CA ASP A 179 -12.31 24.71 -17.48
C ASP A 179 -13.76 24.24 -17.67
N VAL A 180 -14.39 23.64 -16.65
CA VAL A 180 -15.77 23.12 -16.72
C VAL A 180 -16.83 24.24 -16.67
N SER A 181 -16.44 25.48 -16.35
CA SER A 181 -17.33 26.65 -16.48
C SER A 181 -17.73 26.99 -17.92
N SER A 182 -17.12 26.31 -18.91
CA SER A 182 -17.45 26.46 -20.34
C SER A 182 -18.40 25.40 -20.90
N VAL A 183 -18.75 24.34 -20.13
CA VAL A 183 -19.55 23.21 -20.64
C VAL A 183 -21.06 23.34 -20.37
N TYR A 184 -21.48 24.24 -19.47
CA TYR A 184 -22.91 24.51 -19.18
C TYR A 184 -23.48 25.76 -19.89
N LYS A 185 -23.03 26.02 -21.12
CA LYS A 185 -23.69 26.98 -22.03
C LYS A 185 -24.08 26.30 -23.34
N LEU A 186 -25.01 25.37 -23.28
CA LEU A 186 -25.99 25.07 -24.33
C LEU A 186 -27.30 24.64 -23.68
#